data_AF-A0A9W7ESW9-F1
#
_entry.id   AF-A0A9W7ESW9-F1
#
_cell.length_a   1.000
_cell.length_b   1.000
_cell.length_c   1.000
_cell.angle_alpha   90.00
_cell.angle_beta   90.00
_cell.angle_gamma   90.00
#
_symmetry.space_group_name_H-M   'P 1'
#
loop_
_entity.id
_entity.type
_entity.pdbx_description
1 polymer ?
#
loop_
_entity_poly.entity_id
_entity_poly.type
_entity_poly.pdbx_seq_one_letter_code
_entity_poly.pdbx_strand_id
1 'polypeptide(L)'
;MLTGARVVCRWTLSGPGTDSVKYLHTFYDTVTESTYNRDWYLRLREDQDDVKSDLLLKHPDMYSRWGDQHVMPWTLNNWERWEEEKPIWFTDSWIEHVPNEYIPYDWRVKYKKTKGRVDNPKKRRGSVGVTELLVGEEER
;
A
#
# COMPACT_ATOMS: atom_id res chain seq x y z
N MET A 1 20.21 0.69 71.19
CA MET A 1 20.45 1.72 70.15
C MET A 1 19.16 1.84 69.34
N LEU A 2 18.25 2.72 69.80
CA LEU A 2 17.83 3.98 69.16
C LEU A 2 16.94 3.73 67.91
N THR A 3 15.62 3.60 68.11
CA THR A 3 14.56 4.64 67.94
C THR A 3 14.32 5.06 66.50
N GLY A 4 13.09 4.77 66.03
CA GLY A 4 12.62 5.10 64.70
C GLY A 4 12.41 6.58 64.43
N ALA A 5 12.24 6.89 63.15
CA ALA A 5 11.74 8.17 62.68
C ALA A 5 10.70 7.90 61.57
N ARG A 6 9.43 8.10 61.91
CA ARG A 6 8.35 8.32 60.94
C ARG A 6 8.49 9.76 60.45
N VAL A 7 8.87 9.95 59.20
CA VAL A 7 8.75 11.26 58.54
C VAL A 7 7.34 11.36 57.97
N VAL A 8 6.48 12.10 58.67
CA VAL A 8 5.14 12.46 58.21
C VAL A 8 5.30 13.67 57.28
N CYS A 9 5.33 13.43 55.97
CA CYS A 9 5.23 14.52 55.00
C CYS A 9 3.77 14.97 54.91
N ARG A 10 3.46 16.05 55.64
CA ARG A 10 2.22 16.82 55.56
C ARG A 10 2.19 17.56 54.22
N TRP A 11 1.28 17.18 53.32
CA TRP A 11 1.01 17.95 52.11
C TRP A 11 -0.15 18.90 52.34
N THR A 12 0.14 20.20 52.35
CA THR A 12 -0.83 21.28 52.27
C THR A 12 -1.41 21.35 50.86
N LEU A 13 -2.73 21.22 50.76
CA LEU A 13 -3.53 21.53 49.56
C LEU A 13 -3.48 23.03 49.27
N SER A 14 -2.90 23.44 48.13
CA SER A 14 -3.44 24.50 47.26
C SER A 14 -2.51 24.79 46.08
N GLY A 15 -3.08 24.72 44.88
CA GLY A 15 -2.50 25.21 43.62
C GLY A 15 -3.22 24.62 42.42
N PRO A 16 -4.01 25.41 41.66
CA PRO A 16 -4.62 24.95 40.42
C PRO A 16 -3.63 25.10 39.26
N GLY A 17 -3.61 24.12 38.36
CA GLY A 17 -2.90 24.22 37.09
C GLY A 17 -1.67 23.32 37.03
N THR A 18 -1.85 22.16 36.43
CA THR A 18 -1.43 21.93 35.03
C THR A 18 -2.09 20.64 34.60
N ASP A 19 -2.98 20.72 33.60
CA ASP A 19 -3.52 19.56 32.92
C ASP A 19 -2.38 18.63 32.53
N SER A 20 -2.42 17.42 33.08
CA SER A 20 -1.52 16.35 32.71
C SER A 20 -1.81 16.01 31.25
N VAL A 21 -1.00 16.50 30.33
CA VAL A 21 -0.96 15.99 28.96
C VAL A 21 -0.50 14.54 29.10
N LYS A 22 -1.46 13.63 29.25
CA LYS A 22 -1.24 12.19 29.25
C LYS A 22 -0.64 11.88 27.89
N TYR A 23 0.68 11.70 27.84
CA TYR A 23 1.37 11.31 26.63
C TYR A 23 0.70 10.06 26.06
N LEU A 24 0.13 10.18 24.85
CA LEU A 24 -0.26 9.03 24.07
C LEU A 24 1.04 8.33 23.67
N HIS A 25 1.39 7.24 24.35
CA HIS A 25 2.48 6.38 23.92
C HIS A 25 2.09 5.79 22.55
N THR A 26 2.52 6.43 21.46
CA THR A 26 2.40 5.86 20.12
C THR A 26 3.58 4.93 19.93
N PHE A 27 3.37 3.65 20.23
CA PHE A 27 4.32 2.61 19.88
C PHE A 27 4.46 2.59 18.36
N TYR A 28 5.67 2.87 17.85
CA TYR A 28 6.02 2.66 16.46
C TYR A 28 6.90 1.41 16.40
N ASP A 29 6.57 0.50 15.51
CA ASP A 29 7.44 -0.62 15.18
C ASP A 29 8.41 -0.17 14.05
N THR A 30 9.52 -0.87 13.94
CA THR A 30 10.52 -0.71 12.87
C THR A 30 10.12 -1.40 11.56
N VAL A 31 9.10 -2.25 11.59
CA VAL A 31 8.60 -2.91 10.39
C VAL A 31 7.97 -1.88 9.45
N THR A 32 8.43 -1.86 8.20
CA THR A 32 7.80 -1.05 7.16
C THR A 32 6.50 -1.72 6.74
N GLU A 33 5.50 -0.95 6.34
CA GLU A 33 4.23 -1.48 5.82
C GLU A 33 4.45 -2.47 4.65
N SER A 34 5.40 -2.17 3.76
CA SER A 34 5.77 -3.06 2.65
C SER A 34 6.31 -4.42 3.13
N THR A 35 7.14 -4.45 4.19
CA THR A 35 7.64 -5.72 4.75
C THR A 35 6.55 -6.49 5.48
N TYR A 36 5.68 -5.78 6.22
CA TYR A 36 4.53 -6.38 6.88
C TYR A 36 3.58 -7.03 5.86
N ASN A 37 3.25 -6.32 4.78
CA ASN A 37 2.36 -6.81 3.72
C ASN A 37 2.94 -8.02 2.99
N ARG A 38 4.24 -8.02 2.72
CA ARG A 38 4.92 -9.19 2.16
C ARG A 38 4.79 -10.40 3.07
N ASP A 39 5.13 -10.24 4.35
CA ASP A 39 5.12 -11.35 5.30
C ASP A 39 3.69 -11.82 5.59
N TRP A 40 2.71 -10.92 5.56
CA TRP A 40 1.29 -11.26 5.58
C TRP A 40 0.89 -12.09 4.34
N TYR A 41 1.26 -11.65 3.13
CA TYR A 41 0.98 -12.36 1.88
C TYR A 41 1.57 -13.79 1.85
N LEU A 42 2.81 -13.94 2.30
CA LEU A 42 3.51 -15.24 2.35
C LEU A 42 2.94 -16.21 3.40
N ARG A 43 2.26 -15.69 4.43
CA ARG A 43 1.58 -16.50 5.45
C ARG A 43 0.22 -17.03 4.97
N LEU A 44 -0.36 -16.43 3.94
CA LEU A 44 -1.63 -16.85 3.37
C LEU A 44 -1.45 -18.15 2.58
N ARG A 45 -2.38 -19.09 2.81
CA ARG A 45 -2.39 -20.36 2.09
C ARG A 45 -2.84 -20.20 0.64
N GLU A 46 -2.66 -21.23 -0.17
CA GLU A 46 -3.03 -21.23 -1.59
C GLU A 46 -4.55 -21.24 -1.81
N ASP A 47 -5.34 -21.72 -0.86
CA ASP A 47 -6.82 -21.71 -0.92
C ASP A 47 -7.43 -20.31 -0.73
N GLN A 48 -6.65 -19.33 -0.26
CA GLN A 48 -7.12 -17.99 0.10
C GLN A 48 -6.83 -16.97 -1.01
N ASP A 49 -7.17 -17.33 -2.25
CA ASP A 49 -6.98 -16.48 -3.42
C ASP A 49 -7.80 -15.18 -3.34
N ASP A 50 -8.97 -15.23 -2.69
CA ASP A 50 -9.83 -14.09 -2.42
C ASP A 50 -9.10 -13.02 -1.58
N VAL A 51 -8.51 -13.42 -0.45
CA VAL A 51 -7.77 -12.52 0.45
C VAL A 51 -6.50 -12.00 -0.22
N LYS A 52 -5.83 -12.82 -1.04
CA LYS A 52 -4.68 -12.39 -1.84
C LYS A 52 -5.08 -11.36 -2.90
N SER A 53 -6.25 -11.53 -3.51
CA SER A 53 -6.75 -10.63 -4.55
C SER A 53 -7.01 -9.21 -4.04
N ASP A 54 -7.35 -9.05 -2.74
CA ASP A 54 -7.55 -7.76 -2.10
C ASP A 54 -6.29 -6.89 -2.07
N LEU A 55 -5.10 -7.51 -2.07
CA LEU A 55 -3.83 -6.78 -2.12
C LEU A 55 -3.72 -5.95 -3.41
N LEU A 56 -4.19 -6.50 -4.53
CA LEU A 56 -4.13 -5.85 -5.85
C LEU A 56 -5.12 -4.69 -5.99
N LEU A 57 -6.11 -4.61 -5.10
CA LEU A 57 -7.02 -3.46 -5.00
C LEU A 57 -6.40 -2.30 -4.19
N LYS A 58 -5.30 -2.54 -3.47
CA LYS A 58 -4.57 -1.48 -2.73
C LYS A 58 -3.63 -0.72 -3.66
N HIS A 59 -3.06 0.36 -3.14
CA HIS A 59 -2.12 1.19 -3.89
C HIS A 59 -0.89 0.36 -4.34
N PRO A 60 -0.43 0.47 -5.61
CA PRO A 60 0.68 -0.34 -6.13
C PRO A 60 1.98 -0.27 -5.31
N ASP A 61 2.25 0.86 -4.64
CA ASP A 61 3.44 1.02 -3.78
C ASP A 61 3.49 0.04 -2.60
N MET A 62 2.35 -0.55 -2.22
CA MET A 62 2.26 -1.52 -1.13
C MET A 62 2.99 -2.82 -1.44
N TYR A 63 3.03 -3.19 -2.73
CA TYR A 63 3.62 -4.43 -3.19
C TYR A 63 4.69 -4.24 -4.27
N SER A 64 4.86 -3.07 -4.88
CA SER A 64 5.83 -2.87 -5.99
C SER A 64 7.26 -3.31 -5.69
N ARG A 65 7.68 -3.29 -4.42
CA ARG A 65 9.04 -3.70 -4.00
C ARG A 65 9.29 -5.20 -4.02
N TRP A 66 8.25 -6.02 -3.94
CA TRP A 66 8.33 -7.48 -3.77
C TRP A 66 7.30 -8.26 -4.61
N GLY A 67 6.38 -7.54 -5.25
CA GLY A 67 5.27 -8.07 -6.02
C GLY A 67 5.75 -8.86 -7.24
N ASP A 68 6.83 -8.41 -7.87
CA ASP A 68 7.40 -9.11 -9.04
C ASP A 68 7.90 -10.52 -8.70
N GLN A 69 8.30 -10.76 -7.44
CA GLN A 69 8.80 -12.06 -6.99
C GLN A 69 7.69 -13.00 -6.50
N HIS A 70 6.58 -12.46 -6.00
CA HIS A 70 5.57 -13.24 -5.29
C HIS A 70 4.15 -13.10 -5.87
N VAL A 71 3.76 -11.89 -6.24
CA VAL A 71 2.42 -11.58 -6.75
C VAL A 71 2.34 -11.86 -8.24
N MET A 72 3.34 -11.42 -9.02
CA MET A 72 3.37 -11.63 -10.48
C MET A 72 3.37 -13.11 -10.85
N PRO A 73 4.20 -14.01 -10.27
CA PRO A 73 4.12 -15.43 -10.61
C PRO A 73 2.79 -16.06 -10.20
N TRP A 74 2.22 -15.64 -9.07
CA TRP A 74 0.93 -16.13 -8.60
C TRP A 74 -0.22 -15.72 -9.54
N THR A 75 -0.26 -14.46 -9.99
CA THR A 75 -1.26 -14.03 -10.96
C THR A 75 -1.08 -14.72 -12.30
N LEU A 76 0.15 -14.82 -12.80
CA LEU A 76 0.42 -15.44 -14.10
C LEU A 76 0.04 -16.93 -14.13
N ASN A 77 0.34 -17.68 -13.07
CA ASN A 77 0.07 -19.12 -13.01
C ASN A 77 -1.41 -19.44 -12.79
N ASN A 78 -2.16 -18.60 -12.08
CA ASN A 78 -3.57 -18.87 -11.76
C ASN A 78 -4.56 -18.23 -12.74
N TRP A 79 -4.09 -17.39 -13.66
CA TRP A 79 -4.96 -16.61 -14.54
C TRP A 79 -5.90 -17.47 -15.40
N GLU A 80 -5.38 -18.57 -15.95
CA GLU A 80 -6.16 -19.51 -16.77
C GLU A 80 -7.28 -20.16 -15.95
N ARG A 81 -6.96 -20.62 -14.73
CA ARG A 81 -7.91 -21.20 -13.78
C ARG A 81 -9.03 -20.22 -13.41
N TRP A 82 -8.70 -18.95 -13.16
CA TRP A 82 -9.71 -17.94 -12.79
C TRP A 82 -10.67 -17.59 -13.94
N GLU A 83 -10.21 -17.66 -15.19
CA GLU A 83 -11.07 -17.44 -16.36
C GLU A 83 -12.11 -18.58 -16.53
N GLU A 84 -11.74 -19.81 -16.15
CA GLU A 84 -12.61 -20.99 -16.16
C GLU A 84 -13.58 -21.00 -14.96
N GLU A 85 -13.06 -20.85 -13.75
CA GLU A 85 -13.84 -20.93 -12.50
C GLU A 85 -14.72 -19.69 -12.28
N LYS A 86 -14.32 -18.53 -12.81
CA LYS A 86 -14.96 -17.21 -12.62
C LYS A 86 -15.38 -16.95 -11.17
N PRO A 87 -14.41 -16.87 -10.24
CA PRO A 87 -14.71 -16.62 -8.84
C PRO A 87 -15.35 -15.23 -8.65
N ILE A 88 -16.13 -15.08 -7.58
CA ILE A 88 -16.97 -13.89 -7.33
C ILE A 88 -16.16 -12.58 -7.30
N TRP A 89 -14.91 -12.64 -6.84
CA TRP A 89 -14.00 -11.50 -6.75
C TRP A 89 -13.35 -11.12 -8.10
N PHE A 90 -13.32 -12.02 -9.08
CA PHE A 90 -12.72 -11.81 -10.41
C PHE A 90 -13.68 -11.02 -11.32
N THR A 91 -13.92 -9.77 -10.95
CA THR A 91 -14.79 -8.85 -11.68
C THR A 91 -14.01 -8.00 -12.67
N ASP A 92 -14.72 -7.43 -13.64
CA ASP A 92 -14.14 -6.48 -14.61
C ASP A 92 -13.41 -5.32 -13.93
N SER A 93 -13.98 -4.82 -12.82
CA SER A 93 -13.40 -3.75 -12.01
C SER A 93 -12.10 -4.17 -11.33
N TRP A 94 -12.01 -5.42 -10.86
CA TRP A 94 -10.78 -5.94 -10.25
C TRP A 94 -9.68 -6.05 -11.30
N ILE A 95 -10.01 -6.60 -12.48
CA ILE A 95 -9.05 -6.75 -13.59
C ILE A 95 -8.44 -5.39 -13.94
N GLU A 96 -9.24 -4.31 -14.00
CA GLU A 96 -8.76 -2.95 -14.27
C GLU A 96 -7.72 -2.43 -13.27
N HIS A 97 -7.80 -2.82 -12.00
CA HIS A 97 -6.85 -2.40 -10.96
C HIS A 97 -5.51 -3.13 -11.03
N VAL A 98 -5.50 -4.38 -11.50
CA VAL A 98 -4.28 -5.17 -11.62
C VAL A 98 -3.29 -4.46 -12.54
N PRO A 99 -2.00 -4.33 -12.21
CA PRO A 99 -1.00 -3.78 -13.13
C PRO A 99 -0.87 -4.61 -14.41
N ASN A 100 -0.57 -3.96 -15.55
CA ASN A 100 -0.41 -4.66 -16.84
C ASN A 100 0.69 -5.71 -16.81
N GLU A 101 1.74 -5.51 -16.03
CA GLU A 101 2.86 -6.45 -15.92
C GLU A 101 2.46 -7.79 -15.28
N TYR A 102 1.36 -7.79 -14.51
CA TYR A 102 0.94 -8.96 -13.72
C TYR A 102 -0.12 -9.81 -14.43
N ILE A 103 -0.56 -9.38 -15.62
CA ILE A 103 -1.53 -10.09 -16.45
C ILE A 103 -0.77 -10.74 -17.62
N PRO A 104 -1.01 -12.03 -17.92
CA PRO A 104 -0.32 -12.64 -19.04
C PRO A 104 -0.75 -12.03 -20.38
N TYR A 105 0.17 -12.05 -21.36
CA TYR A 105 0.07 -11.26 -22.59
C TYR A 105 -1.23 -11.50 -23.37
N ASP A 106 -1.65 -12.75 -23.50
CA ASP A 106 -2.83 -13.12 -24.30
C ASP A 106 -4.10 -12.47 -23.73
N TRP A 107 -4.25 -12.49 -22.40
CA TRP A 107 -5.37 -11.86 -21.72
C TRP A 107 -5.28 -10.34 -21.76
N ARG A 108 -4.09 -9.75 -21.70
CA ARG A 108 -3.94 -8.29 -21.90
C ARG A 108 -4.45 -7.85 -23.27
N VAL A 109 -4.10 -8.57 -24.33
CA VAL A 109 -4.58 -8.27 -25.68
C VAL A 109 -6.09 -8.42 -25.77
N LYS A 110 -6.65 -9.47 -25.16
CA LYS A 110 -8.10 -9.67 -25.04
C LYS A 110 -8.78 -8.48 -24.36
N TYR A 111 -8.32 -8.09 -23.17
CA TYR A 111 -8.91 -6.99 -22.39
C TYR A 111 -8.70 -5.61 -23.00
N LYS A 112 -7.60 -5.39 -23.72
CA LYS A 112 -7.39 -4.16 -24.51
C LYS A 112 -8.42 -4.01 -25.61
N LYS A 113 -8.72 -5.10 -26.33
CA LYS A 113 -9.71 -5.10 -27.42
C LYS A 113 -11.15 -4.99 -26.91
N THR A 114 -11.49 -5.67 -25.81
CA THR A 114 -12.87 -5.72 -25.30
C THR A 114 -13.24 -4.56 -24.39
N LYS A 115 -12.31 -4.12 -23.53
CA LYS A 115 -12.58 -3.16 -22.44
C LYS A 115 -11.79 -1.85 -22.55
N GLY A 116 -11.03 -1.64 -23.63
CA GLY A 116 -10.31 -0.38 -23.85
C GLY A 116 -9.15 -0.10 -22.90
N ARG A 117 -8.59 -1.15 -22.28
CA ARG A 117 -7.49 -1.05 -21.32
C ARG A 117 -6.24 -0.38 -21.92
N VAL A 118 -5.68 0.59 -21.19
CA VAL A 118 -4.51 1.37 -21.64
C VAL A 118 -3.22 0.86 -20.98
N ASP A 119 -2.18 0.64 -21.78
CA ASP A 119 -0.90 0.06 -21.32
C ASP A 119 -0.10 1.02 -20.42
N ASN A 120 -0.27 2.33 -20.59
CA ASN A 120 0.45 3.38 -19.86
C ASN A 120 -0.46 4.62 -19.65
N PRO A 121 -1.10 4.78 -18.48
CA PRO A 121 -1.79 6.02 -18.17
C PRO A 121 -0.75 7.14 -18.03
N LYS A 122 -0.79 8.10 -18.97
CA LYS A 122 0.14 9.24 -19.07
C LYS A 122 0.39 9.86 -17.68
N LYS A 123 1.59 9.67 -17.10
CA LYS A 123 1.99 10.28 -15.82
C LYS A 123 1.91 11.81 -15.96
N ARG A 124 0.87 12.44 -15.41
CA ARG A 124 0.76 13.91 -15.37
C ARG A 124 1.61 14.44 -14.22
N ARG A 125 2.87 14.73 -14.48
CA ARG A 125 3.65 15.79 -13.79
C ARG A 125 5.02 15.96 -14.45
N GLY A 126 5.07 16.83 -15.45
CA GLY A 126 6.26 17.59 -15.78
C GLY A 126 5.87 19.06 -15.65
N SER A 127 6.36 19.75 -14.63
CA SER A 127 6.34 21.20 -14.65
C SER A 127 7.33 21.61 -15.75
N VAL A 128 6.81 22.13 -16.87
CA VAL A 128 7.63 22.76 -17.90
C VAL A 128 8.33 23.95 -17.23
N GLY A 129 9.66 23.93 -17.20
CA GLY A 129 10.44 25.04 -16.65
C GLY A 129 10.31 26.26 -17.54
N VAL A 130 10.27 27.45 -16.93
CA VAL A 130 10.15 28.76 -17.63
C VAL A 130 11.19 28.94 -18.74
N THR A 131 12.34 28.28 -18.64
CA THR A 131 13.42 28.32 -19.64
C THR A 131 12.98 27.86 -21.04
N GLU A 132 12.05 26.93 -21.17
CA GLU A 132 11.57 26.47 -22.50
C GLU A 132 10.60 27.46 -23.17
N LEU A 133 10.04 28.43 -22.44
CA LEU A 133 9.12 29.44 -23.01
C LEU A 133 9.86 30.63 -23.64
N LEU A 134 11.07 30.94 -23.16
CA LEU A 134 11.83 32.12 -23.62
C LEU A 134 12.68 31.83 -24.87
N VAL A 135 12.90 30.56 -25.20
CA VAL A 135 13.70 30.16 -26.37
C VAL A 135 12.88 30.22 -27.68
N GLY A 136 11.55 30.36 -27.60
CA GLY A 136 10.65 30.34 -28.76
C GLY A 136 10.37 31.67 -29.46
N GLU A 137 10.86 32.81 -28.94
CA GLU A 137 10.54 34.14 -29.51
C GLU A 137 11.67 34.77 -30.36
N GLU A 138 12.84 34.13 -30.49
CA GLU A 138 14.00 34.72 -31.17
C GLU A 138 14.38 34.05 -32.50
N GLU A 139 13.40 33.64 -33.30
CA GLU A 139 13.63 33.31 -34.73
C GLU A 139 12.48 33.80 -35.63
N ARG A 140 12.33 35.12 -35.77
CA ARG A 140 11.58 35.72 -36.89
C ARG A 140 12.24 36.96 -37.45
#